data_AF-G4ZC30-F1
#
_entry.id   AF-G4ZC30-F1
#
_cell.length_a   1.000
_cell.length_b   1.000
_cell.length_c   1.000
_cell.angle_alpha   90.00
_cell.angle_beta   90.00
_cell.angle_gamma   90.00
#
_symmetry.space_group_name_H-M   'P 1'
#
loop_
_entity.id
_entity.type
_entity.pdbx_description
1 polymer ?
#
loop_
_entity_poly.entity_id
_entity_poly.type
_entity_poly.pdbx_seq_one_letter_code
_entity_poly.pdbx_strand_id
1 'polypeptide(L)'
;SRFWFLKHQIPDVQQCPYPNCTSIETTKHLFWECPHLTRTWQLMWEGWSIFFTSNLSWTSLILPHKLRVNKRWCSHQDAILRLWNVFRCATLHHQ
;
A
#
# COMPACT_ATOMS: atom_id res chain seq x y z
N SER A 1 13.50 -4.41 -9.03
CA SER A 1 12.74 -4.98 -10.15
C SER A 1 13.14 -6.43 -10.30
N ARG A 2 12.15 -7.33 -10.33
CA ARG A 2 12.36 -8.77 -10.51
C ARG A 2 12.83 -9.03 -11.95
N PHE A 3 13.42 -10.20 -12.21
CA PHE A 3 13.69 -10.70 -13.57
C PHE A 3 14.51 -9.80 -14.50
N TRP A 4 15.36 -8.92 -13.97
CA TRP A 4 16.20 -8.04 -14.79
C TRP A 4 17.06 -8.79 -15.81
N PHE A 5 17.44 -10.03 -15.50
CA PHE A 5 18.22 -10.92 -16.36
C PHE A 5 17.44 -11.42 -17.60
N LEU A 6 16.10 -11.34 -17.62
CA LEU A 6 15.25 -11.74 -18.74
C LEU A 6 14.94 -10.60 -19.72
N LYS A 7 15.39 -9.37 -19.45
CA LYS A 7 15.04 -8.19 -20.26
C LYS A 7 15.33 -8.34 -21.76
N HIS A 8 16.36 -9.10 -22.13
CA HIS A 8 16.70 -9.33 -23.53
C HIS A 8 15.70 -10.25 -24.25
N GLN A 9 15.04 -11.15 -23.53
CA GLN A 9 14.04 -12.08 -24.07
C GLN A 9 12.63 -11.51 -23.97
N ILE A 10 12.34 -10.80 -22.87
CA ILE A 10 11.03 -10.23 -22.54
C ILE A 10 11.27 -8.76 -22.14
N PRO A 11 11.19 -7.80 -23.09
CA PRO A 11 11.56 -6.40 -22.85
C PRO A 11 10.78 -5.71 -21.73
N ASP A 12 9.56 -6.15 -21.49
CA ASP A 12 8.60 -5.62 -20.52
C ASP A 12 8.57 -6.41 -19.20
N VAL A 13 9.42 -7.42 -19.02
CA VAL A 13 9.45 -8.29 -17.81
C VAL A 13 9.68 -7.53 -16.50
N GLN A 14 10.23 -6.32 -16.60
CA GLN A 14 10.49 -5.44 -15.46
C GLN A 14 9.37 -4.44 -15.21
N GLN A 15 8.35 -4.37 -16.06
CA GLN A 15 7.24 -3.44 -15.94
C GLN A 15 6.22 -3.93 -14.92
N CYS A 16 5.40 -3.01 -14.45
CA CYS A 16 4.30 -3.28 -13.54
C CYS A 16 3.35 -4.33 -14.14
N PRO A 17 2.93 -5.35 -13.35
CA PRO A 17 2.06 -6.41 -13.87
C PRO A 17 0.62 -5.93 -14.16
N TYR A 18 0.25 -4.73 -13.71
CA TYR A 18 -1.08 -4.19 -13.95
C TYR A 18 -1.27 -3.79 -15.42
N PRO A 19 -2.42 -4.15 -16.03
CA PRO A 19 -2.75 -3.73 -17.39
C PRO A 19 -2.65 -2.21 -17.54
N ASN A 20 -2.09 -1.77 -18.67
CA ASN A 20 -1.89 -0.36 -19.02
C ASN A 20 -0.92 0.41 -18.10
N CYS A 21 -0.06 -0.29 -17.36
CA CYS A 21 1.01 0.33 -16.57
C CYS A 21 2.40 -0.11 -17.05
N THR A 22 3.12 0.80 -17.71
CA THR A 22 4.47 0.51 -18.27
C THR A 22 5.62 0.93 -17.37
N SER A 23 5.32 1.40 -16.15
CA SER A 23 6.34 1.80 -15.17
C SER A 23 7.14 0.60 -14.70
N ILE A 24 8.43 0.79 -14.41
CA ILE A 24 9.28 -0.26 -13.84
C ILE A 24 8.72 -0.70 -12.48
N GLU A 25 8.54 -2.00 -12.32
CA GLU A 25 8.11 -2.63 -11.08
C GLU A 25 9.19 -2.43 -10.00
N THR A 26 8.84 -1.59 -9.04
CA THR A 26 9.52 -1.46 -7.75
C THR A 26 8.51 -1.78 -6.65
N THR A 27 8.99 -2.15 -5.46
CA THR A 27 8.11 -2.38 -4.29
C THR A 27 7.23 -1.17 -4.01
N LYS A 28 7.78 0.05 -4.14
CA LYS A 28 7.03 1.28 -3.94
C LYS A 28 6.00 1.49 -5.05
N HIS A 29 6.34 1.22 -6.30
CA HIS A 29 5.39 1.34 -7.39
C HIS A 29 4.23 0.35 -7.25
N LEU A 30 4.55 -0.93 -7.06
CA LEU A 30 3.59 -2.03 -6.96
C LEU A 30 2.57 -1.81 -5.84
N PHE A 31 3.00 -1.24 -4.72
CA PHE A 31 2.16 -1.11 -3.52
C PHE A 31 1.67 0.30 -3.22
N TRP A 32 2.14 1.35 -3.91
CA TRP A 32 1.79 2.73 -3.57
C TRP A 32 1.63 3.67 -4.75
N GLU A 33 2.52 3.64 -5.74
CA GLU A 33 2.51 4.65 -6.81
C GLU A 33 1.70 4.24 -8.04
N CYS A 34 1.48 2.93 -8.25
CA CYS A 34 0.67 2.45 -9.36
C CYS A 34 -0.76 3.02 -9.27
N PRO A 35 -1.31 3.62 -10.35
CA PRO A 35 -2.66 4.21 -10.33
C PRO A 35 -3.76 3.26 -9.85
N HIS A 36 -3.66 1.97 -10.20
CA HIS A 36 -4.57 0.92 -9.75
C HIS A 36 -4.56 0.77 -8.22
N LEU A 37 -3.37 0.85 -7.61
CA LEU A 37 -3.23 0.76 -6.16
C LEU A 37 -3.56 2.05 -5.46
N THR A 38 -3.13 3.19 -6.01
CA THR A 38 -3.44 4.51 -5.45
C THR A 38 -4.95 4.67 -5.26
N ARG A 39 -5.75 4.27 -6.25
CA ARG A 39 -7.22 4.29 -6.15
C ARG A 39 -7.74 3.35 -5.07
N THR A 40 -7.19 2.14 -4.99
CA THR A 40 -7.56 1.16 -3.96
C THR A 40 -7.28 1.73 -2.57
N TRP A 41 -6.10 2.29 -2.34
CA TRP A 41 -5.74 2.92 -1.08
C TRP A 41 -6.59 4.14 -0.74
N GLN A 42 -6.98 4.97 -1.72
CA GLN A 42 -7.88 6.10 -1.49
C GLN A 42 -9.25 5.64 -0.97
N LEU A 43 -9.87 4.66 -1.63
CA LEU A 43 -11.16 4.09 -1.20
C LEU A 43 -11.06 3.45 0.18
N MET A 44 -10.00 2.68 0.41
CA MET A 44 -9.75 2.03 1.69
C MET A 44 -9.50 3.06 2.80
N TRP A 45 -8.76 4.12 2.51
CA TRP A 45 -8.40 5.11 3.52
C TRP A 45 -9.55 6.00 3.94
N GLU A 46 -10.53 6.24 3.07
CA GLU A 46 -11.69 7.10 3.35
C GLU A 46 -12.37 6.71 4.68
N GLY A 47 -12.74 5.44 4.84
CA GLY A 47 -13.36 4.93 6.07
C GLY A 47 -12.43 4.82 7.28
N TRP A 48 -11.12 4.73 7.04
CA TRP A 48 -10.11 4.56 8.11
C TRP A 48 -9.53 5.87 8.62
N SER A 49 -9.61 6.93 7.82
CA SER A 49 -8.99 8.23 8.08
C SER A 49 -9.38 8.81 9.45
N ILE A 50 -10.61 8.55 9.91
CA ILE A 50 -11.15 9.02 11.19
C ILE A 50 -10.38 8.51 12.43
N PHE A 51 -9.66 7.39 12.29
CA PHE A 51 -8.94 6.75 13.39
C PHE A 51 -7.52 7.27 13.57
N PHE A 52 -6.96 7.96 12.57
CA PHE A 52 -5.55 8.35 12.56
C PHE A 52 -5.37 9.86 12.55
N THR A 53 -4.21 10.33 13.03
CA THR A 53 -3.90 11.78 13.05
C THR A 53 -3.32 12.31 11.76
N SER A 54 -2.89 11.43 10.86
CA SER A 54 -2.16 11.76 9.64
C SER A 54 -2.76 11.02 8.47
N ASN A 55 -2.70 11.62 7.27
CA ASN A 55 -3.08 10.94 6.04
C ASN A 55 -2.23 9.69 5.79
N LEU A 56 -2.78 8.77 4.99
CA LEU A 56 -2.03 7.62 4.52
C LEU A 56 -0.83 8.10 3.70
N SER A 57 0.32 7.50 3.98
CA SER A 57 1.55 7.74 3.25
C SER A 57 2.23 6.40 2.99
N TRP A 58 3.19 6.39 2.07
CA TRP A 58 4.05 5.22 1.87
C TRP A 58 4.67 4.75 3.19
N THR A 59 5.17 5.67 4.00
CA THR A 59 5.77 5.37 5.31
C THR A 59 4.78 4.70 6.25
N SER A 60 3.53 5.16 6.27
CA SER A 60 2.45 4.58 7.09
C SER A 60 2.12 3.14 6.66
N LEU A 61 2.31 2.83 5.37
CA LEU A 61 2.05 1.52 4.79
C LEU A 61 3.18 0.53 5.11
N ILE A 62 4.44 0.93 4.93
CA ILE A 62 5.60 0.07 5.21
C ILE A 62 5.99 0.00 6.70
N LEU A 63 5.72 1.05 7.47
CA LEU A 63 6.04 1.16 8.89
C LEU A 63 4.76 1.41 9.69
N PRO A 64 3.89 0.39 9.83
CA PRO A 64 2.59 0.54 10.48
C PRO A 64 2.68 1.01 11.93
N HIS A 65 3.79 0.70 12.63
CA HIS A 65 4.03 1.17 13.99
C HIS A 65 4.21 2.70 14.10
N LYS A 66 4.44 3.41 12.98
CA LYS A 66 4.52 4.88 12.96
C LYS A 66 3.15 5.55 12.82
N LEU A 67 2.10 4.82 12.49
CA LEU A 67 0.74 5.35 12.47
C LEU A 67 0.31 5.70 13.89
N ARG A 68 -0.17 6.93 14.06
CA ARG A 68 -0.66 7.43 15.33
C ARG A 68 -2.17 7.45 15.32
N VAL A 69 -2.76 6.71 16.25
CA VAL A 69 -4.21 6.72 16.47
C VAL A 69 -4.60 8.07 17.09
N ASN A 70 -5.71 8.61 16.62
CA ASN A 70 -6.26 9.86 17.15
C ASN A 70 -6.60 9.68 18.63
N LYS A 71 -6.32 10.70 19.46
CA LYS A 71 -6.53 10.69 20.91
C LYS A 71 -7.96 10.26 21.31
N ARG A 72 -8.96 10.58 20.48
CA ARG A 72 -10.36 10.15 20.65
C ARG A 72 -10.51 8.64 20.80
N TRP A 73 -9.61 7.87 20.18
CA TRP A 73 -9.65 6.41 20.12
C TRP A 73 -8.51 5.73 20.89
N CYS A 74 -7.82 6.46 21.78
CA CYS A 74 -6.65 5.95 22.50
C CYS A 74 -6.94 4.65 23.27
N SER A 75 -8.13 4.54 23.89
CA SER A 75 -8.57 3.32 24.59
C SER A 75 -8.69 2.08 23.70
N HIS A 76 -8.75 2.25 22.38
CA HIS A 76 -8.89 1.17 21.40
C HIS A 76 -7.67 1.06 20.46
N GLN A 77 -6.56 1.73 20.80
CA GLN A 77 -5.39 1.86 19.92
C GLN A 77 -4.90 0.50 19.39
N ASP A 78 -4.73 -0.48 20.27
CA ASP A 78 -4.20 -1.79 19.88
C ASP A 78 -5.12 -2.53 18.92
N ALA A 79 -6.43 -2.46 19.14
CA ALA A 79 -7.43 -3.08 18.26
C ALA A 79 -7.41 -2.41 16.88
N ILE A 80 -7.40 -1.07 16.83
CA ILE A 80 -7.35 -0.29 15.59
C ILE A 80 -6.08 -0.62 14.80
N LEU A 81 -4.91 -0.64 15.44
CA LEU A 81 -3.65 -0.95 14.77
C LEU A 81 -3.60 -2.39 14.25
N ARG A 82 -4.16 -3.36 15.00
CA ARG A 82 -4.25 -4.77 14.56
C ARG A 82 -5.18 -4.92 13.36
N LEU A 83 -6.39 -4.35 13.43
CA LEU A 83 -7.36 -4.40 12.35
C LEU A 83 -6.81 -3.69 11.10
N TRP A 84 -6.16 -2.54 11.26
CA TRP A 84 -5.48 -1.85 10.16
C TRP A 84 -4.40 -2.73 9.53
N ASN A 85 -3.59 -3.41 10.34
CA ASN A 85 -2.57 -4.34 9.82
C ASN A 85 -3.19 -5.49 9.02
N VAL A 86 -4.25 -6.11 9.53
CA VAL A 86 -4.96 -7.19 8.80
C VAL A 86 -5.50 -6.66 7.48
N PHE A 87 -6.16 -5.52 7.52
CA PHE A 87 -6.76 -4.87 6.35
C PHE A 87 -5.69 -4.51 5.30
N ARG A 88 -4.59 -3.89 5.74
CA ARG A 88 -3.43 -3.57 4.89
C ARG A 88 -2.89 -4.82 4.21
N CYS A 89 -2.67 -5.89 4.98
CA CYS A 89 -2.16 -7.14 4.43
C CYS A 89 -3.15 -7.73 3.42
N ALA A 90 -4.45 -7.74 3.71
CA ALA A 90 -5.47 -8.20 2.78
C ALA A 90 -5.44 -7.40 1.47
N THR A 91 -5.34 -6.06 1.52
CA THR A 91 -5.22 -5.21 0.33
C THR A 91 -3.96 -5.50 -0.48
N LEU A 92 -2.85 -5.81 0.18
CA LEU A 92 -1.58 -6.15 -0.48
C LEU A 92 -1.57 -7.55 -1.09
N HIS A 93 -2.31 -8.50 -0.50
CA HIS A 93 -2.39 -9.89 -0.97
C HIS A 93 -3.51 -10.14 -1.99
N HIS A 94 -4.46 -9.22 -2.13
CA HIS A 94 -5.53 -9.30 -3.15
C HIS A 94 -5.03 -8.94 -4.57
N GLN A 95 -3.73 -8.66 -4.71
CA GLN A 95 -3.05 -8.37 -5.97
C GLN A 95 -2.63 -9.63 -6.70
#